data_AF-A0A813AQ42-F1
#
_entry.id   AF-A0A813AQ42-F1
#
_cell.length_a   1.000
_cell.length_b   1.000
_cell.length_c   1.000
_cell.angle_alpha   90.00
_cell.angle_beta   90.00
_cell.angle_gamma   90.00
#
_symmetry.space_group_name_H-M   'P 1'
#
loop_
_entity.id
_entity.type
_entity.pdbx_description
1 polymer ?
#
loop_
_entity_poly.entity_id
_entity_poly.type
_entity_poly.pdbx_seq_one_letter_code
_entity_poly.pdbx_strand_id
1 'polypeptide(L)'
;VEAKIRRVYKILKDHSFNVLMVEAKGGDDFGKTTMKFLNQTHTKRGVVIPVCTWHYGEKTSSTFSSYHELRYAQDYGLDLLPLRMEDVWPPQPPCGTEHEFDKDGDALDLIKMAMRPAIAYIDCRKLSDVEIARAIADSLLGRRKL
;
A
#
# COMPACT_ATOMS: atom_id res chain seq x y z
N VAL A 1 -8.67 -2.85 -10.12
CA VAL A 1 -7.90 -1.88 -9.29
C VAL A 1 -6.53 -1.59 -9.88
N GLU A 2 -5.71 -2.59 -10.19
CA GLU A 2 -4.33 -2.42 -10.67
C GLU A 2 -4.16 -1.42 -11.84
N ALA A 3 -4.88 -1.62 -12.95
CA ALA A 3 -4.77 -0.73 -14.12
C ALA A 3 -5.09 0.74 -13.79
N LYS A 4 -6.01 0.99 -12.85
CA LYS A 4 -6.35 2.34 -12.36
C LYS A 4 -5.17 2.94 -11.60
N ILE A 5 -4.55 2.18 -10.69
CA ILE A 5 -3.39 2.63 -9.93
C ILE A 5 -2.16 2.87 -10.83
N ARG A 6 -1.97 2.06 -11.87
CA ARG A 6 -0.91 2.31 -12.86
C ARG A 6 -1.09 3.67 -13.57
N ARG A 7 -2.33 4.07 -13.88
CA ARG A 7 -2.63 5.40 -14.42
C ARG A 7 -2.42 6.51 -13.40
N VAL A 8 -2.84 6.31 -12.14
CA VAL A 8 -2.54 7.24 -11.03
C VAL A 8 -1.03 7.45 -10.88
N TYR A 9 -0.24 6.37 -10.86
CA TYR A 9 1.22 6.42 -10.80
C TYR A 9 1.79 7.26 -11.94
N LYS A 10 1.31 7.03 -13.18
CA LYS A 10 1.74 7.80 -14.34
C LYS A 10 1.43 9.29 -14.18
N ILE A 11 0.22 9.65 -13.74
CA ILE A 11 -0.16 11.06 -13.51
C ILE A 11 0.77 11.68 -12.46
N LEU A 12 0.96 11.05 -11.31
CA LEU A 12 1.86 11.56 -10.26
C LEU A 12 3.29 11.77 -10.77
N LYS A 13 3.81 10.81 -11.54
CA LYS A 13 5.15 10.87 -12.14
C LYS A 13 5.27 11.99 -13.19
N ASP A 14 4.28 12.15 -14.05
CA ASP A 14 4.22 13.20 -15.07
C ASP A 14 4.16 14.61 -14.41
N HIS A 15 3.62 14.69 -13.18
CA HIS A 15 3.63 15.89 -12.33
C HIS A 15 4.85 15.98 -11.39
N SER A 16 5.95 15.27 -11.69
CA SER A 16 7.24 15.34 -10.97
C SER A 16 7.20 14.90 -9.49
N PHE A 17 6.21 14.11 -9.08
CA PHE A 17 6.27 13.44 -7.78
C PHE A 17 7.28 12.28 -7.84
N ASN A 18 8.11 12.16 -6.80
CA ASN A 18 9.01 11.03 -6.63
C ASN A 18 8.23 9.81 -6.13
N VAL A 19 7.52 9.13 -7.03
CA VAL A 19 6.73 7.93 -6.75
C VAL A 19 7.44 6.67 -7.20
N LEU A 20 7.35 5.63 -6.38
CA LEU A 20 7.89 4.30 -6.63
C LEU A 20 6.73 3.32 -6.78
N MET A 21 6.76 2.49 -7.82
CA MET A 21 5.78 1.42 -8.02
C MET A 21 6.49 0.28 -8.74
N VAL A 22 6.34 -0.95 -8.22
CA VAL A 22 6.93 -2.12 -8.88
C VAL A 22 6.14 -2.42 -10.14
N GLU A 23 6.81 -2.36 -11.29
CA GLU A 23 6.27 -2.86 -12.55
C GLU A 23 6.74 -4.30 -12.73
N ALA A 24 5.86 -5.27 -12.50
CA ALA A 24 6.16 -6.66 -12.83
C ALA A 24 6.13 -6.83 -14.35
N LYS A 25 7.29 -6.91 -15.00
CA LYS A 25 7.43 -7.50 -16.33
C LYS A 25 7.91 -8.95 -16.16
N GLY A 26 7.48 -9.85 -17.04
CA GLY A 26 7.91 -11.25 -17.00
C GLY A 26 9.43 -11.34 -17.12
N GLY A 27 10.09 -11.88 -16.08
CA GLY A 27 11.55 -12.05 -16.01
C GLY A 27 12.28 -11.18 -14.98
N ASP A 28 11.63 -10.15 -14.42
CA ASP A 28 12.24 -9.31 -13.38
C ASP A 28 12.12 -9.92 -11.97
N ASP A 29 13.14 -9.72 -11.14
CA ASP A 29 13.12 -10.09 -9.72
C ASP A 29 12.24 -9.10 -8.94
N PHE A 30 10.95 -9.40 -8.90
CA PHE A 30 9.91 -8.66 -8.18
C PHE A 30 10.31 -8.38 -6.73
N GLY A 31 10.97 -9.35 -6.08
CA GLY A 31 11.36 -9.25 -4.70
C GLY A 31 12.46 -8.22 -4.44
N LYS A 32 13.54 -8.27 -5.24
CA LYS A 32 14.63 -7.28 -5.14
C LYS A 32 14.14 -5.86 -5.35
N THR A 33 13.23 -5.64 -6.29
CA THR A 33 12.68 -4.30 -6.57
C THR A 33 11.83 -3.80 -5.42
N THR A 34 10.95 -4.64 -4.87
CA THR A 34 10.14 -4.33 -3.70
C THR A 34 10.99 -3.94 -2.50
N MET A 35 11.99 -4.76 -2.16
CA MET A 35 12.96 -4.47 -1.10
C MET A 35 13.68 -3.14 -1.32
N LYS A 36 14.16 -2.88 -2.54
CA LYS A 36 14.85 -1.64 -2.88
C LYS A 36 13.94 -0.42 -2.68
N PHE A 37 12.69 -0.49 -3.10
CA PHE A 37 11.74 0.61 -2.97
C PHE A 37 11.31 0.86 -1.53
N LEU A 38 11.10 -0.18 -0.73
CA LEU A 38 10.83 -0.03 0.70
C LEU A 38 12.00 0.64 1.43
N ASN A 39 13.23 0.16 1.21
CA ASN A 39 14.42 0.78 1.78
C ASN A 39 14.61 2.23 1.32
N GLN A 40 14.37 2.53 0.04
CA GLN A 40 14.42 3.91 -0.45
C GLN A 40 13.36 4.79 0.20
N THR A 41 12.15 4.27 0.39
CA THR A 41 11.05 4.99 1.06
C THR A 41 11.44 5.29 2.50
N HIS A 42 11.96 4.30 3.23
CA HIS A 42 12.44 4.48 4.60
C HIS A 42 13.57 5.53 4.68
N THR A 43 14.65 5.37 3.91
CA THR A 43 15.81 6.28 3.93
C THR A 43 15.44 7.72 3.55
N LYS A 44 14.49 7.90 2.62
CA LYS A 44 14.04 9.22 2.18
C LYS A 44 12.88 9.79 3.01
N ARG A 45 12.49 9.13 4.11
CA ARG A 45 11.32 9.50 4.93
C ARG A 45 10.06 9.70 4.09
N GLY A 46 9.87 8.79 3.14
CA GLY A 46 8.70 8.74 2.27
C GLY A 46 7.47 8.15 2.98
N VAL A 47 6.38 8.08 2.22
CA VAL A 47 5.10 7.53 2.67
C VAL A 47 4.81 6.27 1.87
N VAL A 48 4.44 5.19 2.54
CA VAL A 48 3.90 3.99 1.88
C VAL A 48 2.43 4.25 1.57
N ILE A 49 2.00 3.89 0.37
CA ILE A 49 0.61 4.08 -0.10
C ILE A 49 -0.04 2.70 -0.28
N PRO A 50 -0.64 2.12 0.78
CA PRO A 50 -1.42 0.88 0.68
C PRO A 50 -2.59 1.00 -0.28
N VAL A 51 -2.61 0.19 -1.34
CA VAL A 51 -3.77 0.06 -2.23
C VAL A 51 -4.73 -0.96 -1.62
N CYS A 52 -5.70 -0.50 -0.84
CA CYS A 52 -6.51 -1.36 0.02
C CYS A 52 -7.73 -1.90 -0.74
N THR A 53 -7.58 -3.10 -1.29
CA THR A 53 -8.67 -4.04 -1.61
C THR A 53 -9.01 -4.87 -0.37
N TRP A 54 -10.09 -5.66 -0.43
CA TRP A 54 -10.52 -6.52 0.67
C TRP A 54 -9.42 -7.50 1.14
N HIS A 55 -8.57 -7.98 0.22
CA HIS A 55 -7.47 -8.92 0.49
C HIS A 55 -6.10 -8.26 0.67
N TYR A 56 -6.03 -6.92 0.75
CA TYR A 56 -4.75 -6.26 1.03
C TYR A 56 -4.21 -6.70 2.40
N GLY A 57 -2.91 -6.98 2.46
CA GLY A 57 -2.26 -7.52 3.65
C GLY A 57 -2.29 -9.03 3.74
N GLU A 58 -2.80 -9.75 2.74
CA GLU A 58 -2.81 -11.22 2.71
C GLU A 58 -1.39 -11.80 2.77
N LYS A 59 -1.21 -12.75 3.68
CA LYS A 59 0.02 -13.52 3.83
C LYS A 59 -0.03 -14.67 2.82
N THR A 60 0.97 -14.71 1.95
CA THR A 60 1.10 -15.73 0.89
C THR A 60 2.47 -16.40 1.02
N SER A 61 2.78 -17.35 0.14
CA SER A 61 4.14 -17.93 0.05
C SER A 61 5.22 -16.91 -0.31
N SER A 62 4.86 -15.75 -0.87
CA SER A 62 5.82 -14.71 -1.25
C SER A 62 6.24 -13.85 -0.06
N THR A 63 7.56 -13.76 0.18
CA THR A 63 8.16 -12.83 1.15
C THR A 63 8.06 -11.36 0.74
N PHE A 64 7.45 -11.08 -0.41
CA PHE A 64 7.24 -9.74 -0.96
C PHE A 64 5.75 -9.46 -1.19
N SER A 65 4.85 -10.18 -0.50
CA SER A 65 3.42 -9.86 -0.50
C SER A 65 3.13 -8.58 0.29
N SER A 66 1.92 -8.04 0.11
CA SER A 66 1.46 -6.85 0.84
C SER A 66 1.49 -7.01 2.37
N TYR A 67 1.37 -8.23 2.89
CA TYR A 67 1.62 -8.55 4.31
C TYR A 67 3.03 -8.14 4.75
N HIS A 68 4.05 -8.57 4.01
CA HIS A 68 5.45 -8.29 4.34
C HIS A 68 5.82 -6.82 4.12
N GLU A 69 5.25 -6.16 3.10
CA GLU A 69 5.39 -4.72 2.91
C GLU A 69 4.82 -3.94 4.11
N LEU A 70 3.63 -4.32 4.59
CA LEU A 70 2.98 -3.68 5.73
C LEU A 70 3.72 -3.96 7.04
N ARG A 71 4.24 -5.18 7.23
CA ARG A 71 5.08 -5.55 8.38
C ARG A 71 6.34 -4.70 8.41
N TYR A 72 7.04 -4.60 7.28
CA TYR A 72 8.21 -3.73 7.14
C TYR A 72 7.86 -2.27 7.49
N ALA A 73 6.74 -1.75 6.98
CA ALA A 73 6.31 -0.39 7.28
C ALA A 73 6.06 -0.17 8.79
N GLN A 74 5.47 -1.15 9.48
CA GLN A 74 5.31 -1.12 10.93
C GLN A 74 6.65 -1.16 11.68
N ASP A 75 7.50 -2.14 11.35
CA ASP A 75 8.76 -2.39 12.06
C ASP A 75 9.72 -1.20 11.98
N TYR A 76 9.69 -0.47 10.86
CA TYR A 76 10.52 0.72 10.63
C TYR A 76 9.78 2.04 10.83
N GLY A 77 8.53 2.02 11.30
CA GLY A 77 7.75 3.23 11.59
C GLY A 77 7.51 4.13 10.38
N LEU A 78 7.30 3.55 9.19
CA LEU A 78 6.99 4.30 7.99
C LEU A 78 5.56 4.84 8.04
N ASP A 79 5.40 6.08 7.57
CA ASP A 79 4.10 6.69 7.39
C ASP A 79 3.26 5.94 6.34
N LEU A 80 1.98 5.78 6.64
CA LEU A 80 0.99 5.24 5.73
C LEU A 80 0.06 6.34 5.19
N LEU A 81 -0.32 6.22 3.92
CA LEU A 81 -1.47 6.91 3.32
C LEU A 81 -2.32 5.88 2.56
N PRO A 82 -3.23 5.18 3.25
CA PRO A 82 -4.04 4.14 2.62
C PRO A 82 -5.03 4.70 1.59
N LEU A 83 -5.25 3.94 0.53
CA LEU A 83 -6.28 4.16 -0.48
C LEU A 83 -7.37 3.10 -0.33
N ARG A 84 -8.56 3.48 0.13
CA ARG A 84 -9.70 2.56 0.19
C ARG A 84 -10.27 2.37 -1.21
N MET A 85 -10.08 1.20 -1.79
CA MET A 85 -10.52 0.90 -3.15
C MET A 85 -11.90 0.24 -3.21
N GLU A 86 -12.34 -0.38 -2.11
CA GLU A 86 -13.54 -1.22 -2.03
C GLU A 86 -14.34 -0.96 -0.74
N ASP A 87 -15.51 -1.59 -0.63
CA ASP A 87 -16.44 -1.36 0.49
C ASP A 87 -15.93 -1.93 1.82
N VAL A 88 -15.15 -3.01 1.78
CA VAL A 88 -14.52 -3.59 2.96
C VAL A 88 -13.41 -2.66 3.47
N TRP A 89 -13.58 -2.13 4.68
CA TRP A 89 -12.62 -1.21 5.30
C TRP A 89 -12.61 -1.36 6.84
N PRO A 90 -11.43 -1.54 7.47
CA PRO A 90 -10.12 -1.85 6.87
C PRO A 90 -10.17 -3.14 6.03
N PRO A 91 -9.13 -3.46 5.22
CA PRO A 91 -9.01 -4.76 4.58
C PRO A 91 -9.24 -5.93 5.55
N GLN A 92 -9.81 -7.01 5.04
CA GLN A 92 -10.07 -8.25 5.78
C GLN A 92 -9.47 -9.39 4.96
N PRO A 93 -8.13 -9.53 4.94
CA PRO A 93 -7.49 -10.59 4.18
C PRO A 93 -7.94 -11.98 4.68
N PRO A 94 -8.00 -12.98 3.79
CA PRO A 94 -8.40 -14.33 4.18
C PRO A 94 -7.39 -14.92 5.18
N CYS A 95 -7.90 -15.64 6.17
CA CYS A 95 -7.11 -16.30 7.21
C CYS A 95 -7.92 -17.42 7.89
N GLY A 96 -7.31 -18.17 8.81
CA GLY A 96 -7.94 -19.22 9.61
C GLY A 96 -7.40 -20.61 9.29
N THR A 97 -7.90 -21.65 9.98
CA THR A 97 -7.31 -23.01 9.99
C THR A 97 -7.13 -23.62 8.60
N GLU A 98 -8.00 -23.27 7.66
CA GLU A 98 -7.99 -23.74 6.27
C GLU A 98 -7.09 -22.92 5.35
N HIS A 99 -6.56 -21.79 5.82
CA HIS A 99 -5.66 -20.94 5.04
C HIS A 99 -4.25 -21.53 5.01
N GLU A 100 -3.66 -21.62 3.82
CA GLU A 100 -2.36 -22.27 3.62
C GLU A 100 -1.21 -21.59 4.39
N PHE A 101 -1.24 -20.25 4.47
CA PHE A 101 -0.13 -19.43 4.97
C PHE A 101 -0.44 -18.63 6.24
N ASP A 102 -1.71 -18.58 6.66
CA ASP A 102 -2.17 -17.71 7.77
C ASP A 102 -3.24 -18.37 8.63
N LYS A 103 -2.84 -19.43 9.32
CA LYS A 103 -3.74 -20.22 10.15
C LYS A 103 -4.22 -19.49 11.40
N ASP A 104 -3.38 -18.59 11.91
CA ASP A 104 -3.57 -17.90 13.18
C ASP A 104 -4.18 -16.49 13.01
N GLY A 105 -4.27 -15.98 11.78
CA GLY A 105 -4.84 -14.65 11.51
C GLY A 105 -3.87 -13.48 11.70
N ASP A 106 -2.57 -13.74 11.56
CA ASP A 106 -1.51 -12.73 11.71
C ASP A 106 -1.73 -11.54 10.76
N ALA A 107 -2.22 -11.80 9.54
CA ALA A 107 -2.45 -10.76 8.55
C ALA A 107 -3.53 -9.78 9.01
N LEU A 108 -4.63 -10.30 9.55
CA LEU A 108 -5.73 -9.50 10.05
C LEU A 108 -5.31 -8.66 11.27
N ASP A 109 -4.52 -9.24 12.17
CA ASP A 109 -4.02 -8.51 13.34
C ASP A 109 -3.01 -7.42 12.96
N LEU A 110 -2.15 -7.68 11.98
CA LEU A 110 -1.26 -6.66 11.42
C LEU A 110 -2.05 -5.50 10.80
N ILE A 111 -3.14 -5.78 10.06
CA ILE A 111 -4.03 -4.75 9.53
C ILE A 111 -4.61 -3.89 10.67
N LYS A 112 -5.10 -4.48 11.75
CA LYS A 112 -5.66 -3.73 12.90
C LYS A 112 -4.62 -2.82 13.56
N MET A 113 -3.37 -3.28 13.65
CA MET A 113 -2.27 -2.48 14.20
C MET A 113 -1.88 -1.33 13.29
N ALA A 114 -1.77 -1.58 11.99
CA ALA A 114 -1.31 -0.58 11.03
C ALA A 114 -2.40 0.42 10.64
N MET A 115 -3.62 -0.06 10.42
CA MET A 115 -4.79 0.72 10.01
C MET A 115 -5.72 0.98 11.18
N ARG A 116 -5.19 1.65 12.21
CA ARG A 116 -5.95 2.05 13.40
C ARG A 116 -7.19 2.88 13.02
N PRO A 117 -8.26 2.90 13.84
CA PRO A 117 -9.49 3.64 13.52
C PRO A 117 -9.29 5.12 13.15
N ALA A 118 -8.25 5.77 13.68
CA ALA A 118 -7.93 7.17 13.42
C ALA A 118 -7.01 7.41 12.21
N ILE A 119 -6.63 6.37 11.46
CA ILE A 119 -5.76 6.53 10.29
C ILE A 119 -6.47 7.38 9.23
N ALA A 120 -5.79 8.42 8.73
CA ALA A 120 -6.26 9.17 7.59
C ALA A 120 -6.10 8.31 6.32
N TYR A 121 -7.16 8.17 5.54
CA TYR A 121 -7.18 7.43 4.27
C TYR A 121 -7.91 8.22 3.19
N ILE A 122 -7.68 7.88 1.93
CA ILE A 122 -8.40 8.44 0.79
C ILE A 122 -9.46 7.41 0.35
N ASP A 123 -10.73 7.82 0.32
CA ASP A 123 -11.81 6.97 -0.22
C ASP A 123 -11.84 7.07 -1.76
N CYS A 124 -11.34 6.04 -2.43
CA CYS A 124 -11.13 6.04 -3.88
C CYS A 124 -12.27 5.38 -4.66
N ARG A 125 -13.30 4.85 -3.99
CA ARG A 125 -14.37 4.05 -4.61
C ARG A 125 -15.11 4.81 -5.72
N LYS A 126 -15.33 6.12 -5.52
CA LYS A 126 -16.06 6.98 -6.46
C LYS A 126 -15.17 7.94 -7.26
N LEU A 127 -13.85 7.91 -7.02
CA LEU A 127 -12.91 8.84 -7.65
C LEU A 127 -12.38 8.28 -8.98
N SER A 128 -12.19 9.14 -9.97
CA SER A 128 -11.38 8.86 -11.16
C SER A 128 -9.90 8.70 -10.81
N ASP A 129 -9.06 8.25 -11.76
CA ASP A 129 -7.61 8.21 -11.57
C ASP A 129 -7.00 9.60 -11.39
N VAL A 130 -7.48 10.61 -12.11
CA VAL A 130 -7.06 12.02 -11.93
C VAL A 130 -7.40 12.53 -10.53
N GLU A 131 -8.60 12.25 -10.03
CA GLU A 131 -9.02 12.66 -8.68
C GLU A 131 -8.23 11.96 -7.58
N ILE A 132 -7.91 10.67 -7.74
CA ILE A 132 -7.05 9.95 -6.79
C ILE A 132 -5.64 10.55 -6.78
N ALA A 133 -5.04 10.80 -7.96
CA ALA A 133 -3.72 11.40 -8.05
C ALA A 133 -3.68 12.77 -7.36
N ARG A 134 -4.71 13.60 -7.57
CA ARG A 134 -4.87 14.89 -6.91
C ARG A 134 -4.98 14.76 -5.39
N ALA A 135 -5.82 13.85 -4.89
CA ALA A 135 -5.99 13.63 -3.46
C ALA A 135 -4.70 13.14 -2.77
N ILE A 136 -3.93 12.29 -3.45
CA ILE A 136 -2.59 11.86 -2.98
C ILE A 136 -1.65 13.06 -2.93
N ALA A 137 -1.56 13.85 -4.01
CA ALA A 137 -0.71 15.03 -4.10
C ALA A 137 -1.02 16.03 -2.97
N ASP A 138 -2.31 16.36 -2.78
CA ASP A 138 -2.77 17.29 -1.74
C ASP A 138 -2.41 16.76 -0.34
N SER A 139 -2.59 15.45 -0.09
CA SER A 139 -2.21 14.82 1.18
C SER A 139 -0.70 14.89 1.45
N LEU A 140 0.13 14.64 0.43
CA LEU A 140 1.59 14.67 0.57
C LEU A 140 2.14 16.09 0.72
N LEU A 141 1.56 17.07 0.03
CA LEU A 141 1.94 18.48 0.15
C LEU A 141 1.49 19.09 1.48
N GLY A 142 0.31 18.71 1.98
CA GLY A 142 -0.18 19.10 3.30
C GLY A 142 0.75 18.66 4.43
N ARG A 143 1.36 17.47 4.32
CA ARG A 143 2.33 16.94 5.29
C ARG A 143 3.67 17.68 5.33
N ARG A 144 4.05 18.45 4.28
CA ARG A 144 5.31 19.21 4.25
C ARG A 144 5.25 20.56 4.97
N LYS A 145 4.08 20.98 5.46
CA LYS A 145 3.85 22.30 6.08
C LYS A 145 3.82 22.30 7.62
N LEU A 146 4.32 21.24 8.25
CA LEU A 146 4.52 21.12 9.70
C LEU A 146 6.01 20.89 9.99
#